data_AF-A0A4Q4TDU8-F1
#
_entry.id   AF-A0A4Q4TDU8-F1
#
_cell.length_a   1.000
_cell.length_b   1.000
_cell.length_c   1.000
_cell.angle_alpha   90.00
_cell.angle_beta   90.00
_cell.angle_gamma   90.00
#
_symmetry.space_group_name_H-M   'P 1'
#
loop_
_entity.id
_entity.type
_entity.pdbx_description
1 polymer ?
#
loop_
_entity_poly.entity_id
_entity_poly.type
_entity_poly.pdbx_seq_one_letter_code
_entity_poly.pdbx_strand_id
1 'polypeptide(L)'
;MAKPSLLLTFLGVHVHAAFYGPTFHWGLSLSDDIEPPAREVIQRANRDPTLTRSVPLRPFERYWGFLAEDSVLRDAEWTWRINISNIEAPDADNYYGDAIADPHVTSVTYDFSWSADGNISTALDGASGPLCVMTLQDAVDLPVAATNGYTEDNGDSSSCEPVLGRECVAALLAQVPKPRGTDCMFPIRTPWSEVPECRDSFGAFSPYGQSFMDWPLRRNVSDDRDGGRREWLSGQVFYSNVSKPLDGGNSRLYNYMANRVHIMMISVELPTGHEGQRAGGPELLCMRVNATELPEVDTDGDGVAFTYETVLESKGAQIPLLGYYRSSCLWLALCFAGVIFLIV
;
A
#
# COMPACT_ATOMS: atom_id res chain seq x y z
N MET A 1 -63.82 -31.87 8.20
CA MET A 1 -63.19 -30.53 8.23
C MET A 1 -61.69 -30.71 8.27
N ALA A 2 -61.02 -30.54 7.13
CA ALA A 2 -59.57 -30.59 7.03
C ALA A 2 -58.99 -29.23 7.40
N LYS A 3 -58.01 -29.21 8.31
CA LYS A 3 -57.16 -28.02 8.56
C LYS A 3 -56.07 -27.99 7.49
N PRO A 4 -55.78 -26.84 6.88
CA PRO A 4 -54.61 -26.72 6.02
C PRO A 4 -53.37 -26.57 6.91
N SER A 5 -52.42 -27.49 6.75
CA SER A 5 -51.04 -27.30 7.20
C SER A 5 -50.35 -26.39 6.20
N LEU A 6 -50.05 -25.16 6.61
CA LEU A 6 -49.21 -24.25 5.84
C LEU A 6 -47.75 -24.66 6.09
N LEU A 7 -47.14 -25.37 5.14
CA LEU A 7 -45.71 -25.61 5.11
C LEU A 7 -45.02 -24.32 4.62
N LEU A 8 -44.45 -23.55 5.55
CA LEU A 8 -43.52 -22.47 5.23
C LEU A 8 -42.12 -23.08 5.14
N THR A 9 -41.72 -23.49 3.94
CA THR A 9 -40.33 -23.77 3.59
C THR A 9 -39.56 -22.44 3.59
N PHE A 10 -38.91 -22.12 4.71
CA PHE A 10 -37.80 -21.18 4.74
C PHE A 10 -36.63 -21.81 3.98
N LEU A 11 -36.51 -21.50 2.69
CA LEU A 11 -35.23 -21.58 1.98
C LEU A 11 -34.39 -20.40 2.49
N GLY A 12 -33.81 -20.57 3.69
CA GLY A 12 -32.81 -19.68 4.22
C GLY A 12 -31.56 -19.80 3.37
N VAL A 13 -31.42 -18.96 2.34
CA VAL A 13 -30.11 -18.61 1.80
C VAL A 13 -29.43 -17.86 2.93
N HIS A 14 -28.71 -18.57 3.80
CA HIS A 14 -27.79 -17.92 4.71
C HIS A 14 -26.68 -17.35 3.84
N VAL A 15 -26.83 -16.08 3.44
CA VAL A 15 -25.70 -15.27 3.00
C VAL A 15 -24.79 -15.18 4.20
N HIS A 16 -23.75 -16.01 4.22
CA HIS A 16 -22.71 -15.91 5.24
C HIS A 16 -21.95 -14.63 4.94
N ALA A 17 -21.94 -13.73 5.91
CA ALA A 17 -21.14 -12.53 5.82
C ALA A 17 -19.67 -12.95 5.83
N ALA A 18 -18.89 -12.46 4.87
CA ALA A 18 -17.48 -12.80 4.69
C ALA A 18 -16.58 -11.66 5.16
N PHE A 19 -15.51 -12.00 5.87
CA PHE A 19 -14.48 -11.03 6.24
C PHE A 19 -13.52 -10.75 5.07
N TYR A 20 -13.53 -9.51 4.59
CA TYR A 20 -12.63 -9.02 3.52
C TYR A 20 -11.39 -8.29 4.05
N GLY A 21 -11.48 -7.63 5.21
CA GLY A 21 -10.44 -6.74 5.72
C GLY A 21 -10.91 -5.82 6.87
N PRO A 22 -10.06 -4.92 7.39
CA PRO A 22 -8.80 -4.49 6.80
C PRO A 22 -7.64 -5.44 7.12
N THR A 23 -6.75 -5.66 6.16
CA THR A 23 -5.54 -6.45 6.37
C THR A 23 -4.45 -6.04 5.37
N PHE A 24 -3.20 -6.16 5.78
CA PHE A 24 -2.05 -6.10 4.86
C PHE A 24 -1.23 -7.37 5.04
N HIS A 25 -0.63 -7.84 3.97
CA HIS A 25 0.12 -9.07 3.97
C HIS A 25 1.35 -8.99 3.06
N TRP A 26 2.46 -9.49 3.59
CA TRP A 26 3.68 -9.75 2.87
C TRP A 26 3.75 -11.24 2.53
N GLY A 27 3.68 -11.57 1.25
CA GLY A 27 3.65 -12.96 0.81
C GLY A 27 3.09 -13.12 -0.59
N LEU A 28 3.16 -14.36 -1.08
CA LEU A 28 2.71 -14.77 -2.42
C LEU A 28 1.18 -14.94 -2.51
N SER A 29 0.49 -14.89 -1.38
CA SER A 29 -0.95 -15.00 -1.26
C SER A 29 -1.50 -13.83 -0.45
N LEU A 30 -2.83 -13.67 -0.46
CA LEU A 30 -3.51 -12.77 0.47
C LEU A 30 -3.44 -13.33 1.90
N SER A 31 -3.72 -12.48 2.91
CA SER A 31 -3.77 -12.91 4.31
C SER A 31 -4.74 -14.07 4.51
N ASP A 32 -4.37 -15.02 5.36
CA ASP A 32 -5.25 -16.11 5.77
C ASP A 32 -6.43 -15.64 6.62
N ASP A 33 -6.37 -14.42 7.16
CA ASP A 33 -7.47 -13.79 7.89
C ASP A 33 -8.67 -13.51 6.97
N ILE A 34 -8.45 -13.32 5.67
CA ILE A 34 -9.52 -13.12 4.69
C ILE A 34 -10.22 -14.45 4.43
N GLU A 35 -11.54 -14.48 4.55
CA GLU A 35 -12.30 -15.71 4.31
C GLU A 35 -12.15 -16.23 2.87
N PRO A 36 -12.16 -17.55 2.64
CA PRO A 36 -11.89 -18.12 1.32
C PRO A 36 -12.74 -17.56 0.17
N PRO A 37 -14.07 -17.33 0.31
CA PRO A 37 -14.88 -16.73 -0.75
C PRO A 37 -14.43 -15.29 -1.09
N ALA A 38 -14.21 -14.46 -0.08
CA ALA A 38 -13.70 -13.10 -0.25
C ALA A 38 -12.30 -13.08 -0.89
N ARG A 39 -11.44 -14.01 -0.48
CA ARG A 39 -10.09 -14.18 -1.03
C ARG A 39 -10.10 -14.46 -2.52
N GLU A 40 -11.01 -15.33 -3.00
CA GLU A 40 -11.14 -15.63 -4.42
C GLU A 40 -11.59 -14.41 -5.22
N VAL A 41 -12.56 -13.65 -4.70
CA VAL A 41 -13.06 -12.40 -5.30
C VAL A 41 -11.92 -11.39 -5.43
N ILE A 42 -11.16 -11.15 -4.36
CA ILE A 42 -10.02 -10.22 -4.37
C ILE A 42 -8.93 -10.69 -5.33
N GLN A 43 -8.57 -11.98 -5.31
CA GLN A 43 -7.57 -12.53 -6.24
C GLN A 43 -7.98 -12.39 -7.69
N ARG A 44 -9.27 -12.55 -8.02
CA ARG A 44 -9.79 -12.37 -9.37
C ARG A 44 -9.68 -10.91 -9.80
N ALA A 45 -10.09 -9.97 -8.94
CA ALA A 45 -9.97 -8.54 -9.21
C ALA A 45 -8.50 -8.11 -9.37
N ASN A 46 -7.57 -8.68 -8.60
CA ASN A 46 -6.14 -8.33 -8.71
C ASN A 46 -5.47 -8.87 -9.99
N ARG A 47 -6.12 -9.78 -10.73
CA ARG A 47 -5.68 -10.19 -12.08
C ARG A 47 -6.18 -9.24 -13.18
N ASP A 48 -7.24 -8.48 -12.91
CA ASP A 48 -7.82 -7.48 -13.81
C ASP A 48 -8.14 -6.20 -13.02
N PRO A 49 -7.10 -5.47 -12.58
CA PRO A 49 -7.27 -4.37 -11.65
C PRO A 49 -7.94 -3.17 -12.31
N THR A 50 -8.68 -2.40 -11.51
CA THR A 50 -9.34 -1.17 -11.99
C THR A 50 -8.34 -0.13 -12.50
N LEU A 51 -7.18 -0.04 -11.84
CA LEU A 51 -6.09 0.83 -12.24
C LEU A 51 -4.75 0.11 -12.05
N THR A 52 -3.83 0.30 -12.98
CA THR A 52 -2.47 -0.27 -12.91
C THR A 52 -1.47 0.77 -13.39
N ARG A 53 -0.28 0.78 -12.78
CA ARG A 53 0.90 1.45 -13.32
C ARG A 53 2.11 0.54 -13.17
N SER A 54 2.99 0.59 -14.15
CA SER A 54 4.24 -0.15 -14.17
C SER A 54 5.37 0.78 -14.57
N VAL A 55 6.49 0.73 -13.86
CA VAL A 55 7.69 1.51 -14.17
C VAL A 55 8.90 0.60 -14.33
N PRO A 56 9.77 0.87 -15.32
CA PRO A 56 11.06 0.19 -15.39
C PRO A 56 11.94 0.62 -14.21
N LEU A 57 12.76 -0.31 -13.74
CA LEU A 57 13.79 -0.05 -12.73
C LEU A 57 15.04 -0.84 -13.07
N ARG A 58 16.20 -0.25 -12.83
CA ARG A 58 17.50 -0.92 -12.95
C ARG A 58 18.00 -1.21 -11.54
N PRO A 59 17.73 -2.41 -11.01
CA PRO A 59 17.97 -2.68 -9.60
C PRO A 59 19.46 -2.65 -9.33
N PHE A 60 19.85 -1.91 -8.30
CA PHE A 60 21.22 -1.83 -7.81
C PHE A 60 22.21 -1.31 -8.87
N GLU A 61 21.77 -0.47 -9.81
CA GLU A 61 22.60 0.06 -10.92
C GLU A 61 23.90 0.70 -10.43
N ARG A 62 23.81 1.46 -9.32
CA ARG A 62 24.98 2.09 -8.67
C ARG A 62 26.04 1.09 -8.19
N TYR A 63 25.71 -0.19 -8.11
CA TYR A 63 26.60 -1.25 -7.67
C TYR A 63 27.13 -2.13 -8.81
N TRP A 64 26.66 -1.96 -10.05
CA TRP A 64 27.05 -2.83 -11.18
C TRP A 64 28.55 -2.89 -11.42
N GLY A 65 29.27 -1.79 -11.18
CA GLY A 65 30.74 -1.74 -11.28
C GLY A 65 31.49 -2.65 -10.31
N PHE A 66 30.84 -3.13 -9.24
CA PHE A 66 31.41 -4.05 -8.24
C PHE A 66 30.98 -5.51 -8.47
N LEU A 67 30.01 -5.75 -9.35
CA LEU A 67 29.51 -7.10 -9.65
C LEU A 67 30.51 -7.84 -10.56
N ALA A 68 30.40 -9.17 -10.62
CA ALA A 68 31.16 -9.96 -11.60
C ALA A 68 30.81 -9.54 -13.05
N GLU A 69 31.73 -9.70 -14.00
CA GLU A 69 31.50 -9.30 -15.40
C GLU A 69 30.34 -10.05 -16.05
N ASP A 70 30.11 -11.29 -15.63
CA ASP A 70 29.04 -12.20 -16.07
C ASP A 70 27.78 -12.15 -15.18
N SER A 71 27.71 -11.19 -14.25
CA SER A 71 26.56 -11.04 -13.35
C SER A 71 25.27 -10.75 -14.12
N VAL A 72 24.22 -11.52 -13.81
CA VAL A 72 22.90 -11.35 -14.45
C VAL A 72 22.21 -10.02 -14.11
N LEU A 73 22.70 -9.32 -13.08
CA LEU A 73 22.19 -8.01 -12.67
C LEU A 73 22.76 -6.87 -13.51
N ARG A 74 23.90 -7.06 -14.19
CA ARG A 74 24.44 -6.03 -15.10
C ARG A 74 23.47 -5.85 -16.26
N ASP A 75 23.08 -4.61 -16.51
CA ASP A 75 22.10 -4.24 -17.54
C ASP A 75 20.71 -4.86 -17.32
N ALA A 76 20.42 -5.38 -16.12
CA ALA A 76 19.11 -5.88 -15.78
C ALA A 76 18.10 -4.72 -15.71
N GLU A 77 16.96 -4.94 -16.36
CA GLU A 77 15.79 -4.10 -16.24
C GLU A 77 14.66 -4.94 -15.65
N TRP A 78 14.17 -4.50 -14.50
CA TRP A 78 12.98 -5.04 -13.86
C TRP A 78 11.82 -4.08 -14.08
N THR A 79 10.61 -4.56 -13.86
CA THR A 79 9.41 -3.73 -13.82
C THR A 79 8.80 -3.81 -12.44
N TRP A 80 8.55 -2.66 -11.82
CA TRP A 80 7.73 -2.56 -10.62
C TRP A 80 6.31 -2.21 -11.03
N ARG A 81 5.34 -3.01 -10.60
CA ARG A 81 3.93 -2.78 -10.87
C ARG A 81 3.15 -2.61 -9.59
N ILE A 82 2.21 -1.66 -9.62
CA ILE A 82 1.18 -1.48 -8.61
C ILE A 82 -0.17 -1.62 -9.29
N ASN A 83 -1.00 -2.48 -8.72
CA ASN A 83 -2.37 -2.68 -9.13
C ASN A 83 -3.32 -2.22 -8.02
N ILE A 84 -4.37 -1.50 -8.40
CA ILE A 84 -5.40 -0.98 -7.49
C ILE A 84 -6.76 -1.42 -8.02
N SER A 85 -7.48 -2.16 -7.18
CA SER A 85 -8.78 -2.73 -7.51
C SER A 85 -9.86 -2.13 -6.61
N ASN A 86 -10.96 -1.68 -7.20
CA ASN A 86 -12.21 -1.41 -6.50
C ASN A 86 -13.14 -2.62 -6.67
N ILE A 87 -13.51 -3.27 -5.58
CA ILE A 87 -14.10 -4.60 -5.60
C ILE A 87 -15.47 -4.55 -4.92
N GLU A 88 -16.52 -4.90 -5.64
CA GLU A 88 -17.84 -5.16 -5.06
C GLU A 88 -17.77 -6.33 -4.07
N ALA A 89 -18.28 -6.12 -2.85
CA ALA A 89 -18.23 -7.08 -1.75
C ALA A 89 -19.62 -7.23 -1.10
N PRO A 90 -20.66 -7.64 -1.85
CA PRO A 90 -22.07 -7.63 -1.41
C PRO A 90 -22.35 -8.51 -0.17
N ASP A 91 -21.48 -9.47 0.11
CA ASP A 91 -21.50 -10.37 1.25
C ASP A 91 -20.55 -9.92 2.37
N ALA A 92 -19.98 -8.72 2.32
CA ALA A 92 -19.05 -8.25 3.32
C ALA A 92 -19.68 -8.17 4.72
N ASP A 93 -18.98 -8.73 5.70
CA ASP A 93 -19.31 -8.51 7.10
C ASP A 93 -18.96 -7.07 7.50
N ASN A 94 -19.92 -6.37 8.12
CA ASN A 94 -19.62 -5.12 8.79
C ASN A 94 -19.29 -5.40 10.25
N TYR A 95 -18.00 -5.32 10.57
CA TYR A 95 -17.46 -5.46 11.91
C TYR A 95 -18.19 -4.61 12.99
N TYR A 96 -18.84 -3.52 12.60
CA TYR A 96 -19.57 -2.62 13.50
C TYR A 96 -21.10 -2.82 13.53
N GLY A 97 -21.64 -3.80 12.78
CA GLY A 97 -23.04 -4.23 12.85
C GLY A 97 -24.06 -3.39 12.06
N ASP A 98 -23.67 -2.25 11.48
CA ASP A 98 -24.55 -1.47 10.60
C ASP A 98 -24.52 -2.03 9.17
N ALA A 99 -25.63 -1.96 8.42
CA ALA A 99 -25.59 -2.33 7.01
C ALA A 99 -24.81 -1.28 6.22
N ILE A 100 -23.83 -1.72 5.42
CA ILE A 100 -23.13 -0.86 4.46
C ILE A 100 -23.94 -0.88 3.16
N ALA A 101 -24.32 0.30 2.65
CA ALA A 101 -24.95 0.39 1.35
C ALA A 101 -23.90 0.09 0.27
N ASP A 102 -24.21 -0.84 -0.63
CA ASP A 102 -23.34 -1.20 -1.76
C ASP A 102 -21.88 -1.42 -1.34
N PRO A 103 -21.58 -2.43 -0.49
CA PRO A 103 -20.26 -2.58 0.10
C PRO A 103 -19.18 -2.85 -0.93
N HIS A 104 -18.09 -2.08 -0.87
CA HIS A 104 -16.90 -2.21 -1.70
C HIS A 104 -15.63 -2.30 -0.85
N VAL A 105 -14.59 -2.97 -1.39
CA VAL A 105 -13.24 -2.98 -0.82
C VAL A 105 -12.21 -2.50 -1.82
N THR A 106 -11.19 -1.79 -1.33
CA THR A 106 -10.02 -1.40 -2.12
C THR A 106 -8.90 -2.39 -1.87
N SER A 107 -8.33 -2.97 -2.94
CA SER A 107 -7.13 -3.80 -2.86
C SER A 107 -5.98 -3.13 -3.60
N VAL A 108 -4.81 -3.04 -2.96
CA VAL A 108 -3.56 -2.58 -3.55
C VAL A 108 -2.58 -3.74 -3.53
N THR A 109 -1.94 -4.04 -4.66
CA THR A 109 -0.91 -5.08 -4.74
C THR A 109 0.34 -4.60 -5.44
N TYR A 110 1.49 -5.08 -4.99
CA TYR A 110 2.79 -4.79 -5.60
C TYR A 110 3.43 -6.07 -6.12
N ASP A 111 4.03 -5.99 -7.31
CA ASP A 111 4.85 -7.03 -7.87
C ASP A 111 6.10 -6.48 -8.58
N PHE A 112 7.14 -7.31 -8.61
CA PHE A 112 8.30 -7.09 -9.47
C PHE A 112 8.30 -8.16 -10.54
N SER A 113 8.62 -7.78 -11.77
CA SER A 113 8.93 -8.72 -12.84
C SER A 113 10.30 -8.42 -13.42
N TRP A 114 10.97 -9.48 -13.86
CA TRP A 114 12.30 -9.46 -14.44
C TRP A 114 12.36 -10.50 -15.55
N SER A 115 13.32 -10.32 -16.46
CA SER A 115 13.52 -11.19 -17.63
C SER A 115 14.32 -12.45 -17.34
N ALA A 116 15.17 -12.44 -16.31
CA ALA A 116 15.97 -13.58 -15.92
C ALA A 116 15.10 -14.78 -15.50
N ASP A 117 15.41 -15.97 -16.02
CA ASP A 117 14.74 -17.19 -15.60
C ASP A 117 15.01 -17.50 -14.12
N GLY A 118 14.02 -18.09 -13.46
CA GLY A 118 14.13 -18.56 -12.07
C GLY A 118 13.46 -17.64 -11.06
N ASN A 119 13.95 -17.70 -9.83
CA ASN A 119 13.38 -16.99 -8.68
C ASN A 119 14.14 -15.69 -8.37
N ILE A 120 13.66 -14.94 -7.38
CA ILE A 120 14.26 -13.68 -6.95
C ILE A 120 15.75 -13.79 -6.57
N SER A 121 16.21 -14.92 -6.03
CA SER A 121 17.63 -15.13 -5.72
C SER A 121 18.46 -15.23 -7.01
N THR A 122 17.97 -15.95 -8.03
CA THR A 122 18.62 -16.01 -9.35
C THR A 122 18.63 -14.64 -10.02
N ALA A 123 17.53 -13.90 -9.95
CA ALA A 123 17.45 -12.53 -10.49
C ALA A 123 18.42 -11.57 -9.80
N LEU A 124 18.81 -11.87 -8.56
CA LEU A 124 19.80 -11.13 -7.77
C LEU A 124 21.18 -11.82 -7.78
N ASP A 125 21.52 -12.49 -8.88
CA ASP A 125 22.83 -13.11 -9.12
C ASP A 125 23.23 -14.18 -8.10
N GLY A 126 22.25 -14.93 -7.58
CA GLY A 126 22.46 -15.93 -6.54
C GLY A 126 22.71 -15.31 -5.16
N ALA A 127 22.23 -14.09 -4.93
CA ALA A 127 22.26 -13.48 -3.61
C ALA A 127 21.70 -14.42 -2.55
N SER A 128 22.41 -14.49 -1.43
CA SER A 128 22.17 -15.43 -0.33
C SER A 128 21.91 -14.72 1.00
N GLY A 129 21.98 -13.39 1.04
CA GLY A 129 21.53 -12.58 2.17
C GLY A 129 20.01 -12.40 2.17
N PRO A 130 19.44 -11.71 3.16
CA PRO A 130 18.04 -11.32 3.13
C PRO A 130 17.79 -10.23 2.07
N LEU A 131 16.68 -10.33 1.36
CA LEU A 131 16.09 -9.22 0.63
C LEU A 131 15.14 -8.49 1.58
N CYS A 132 15.47 -7.24 1.84
CA CYS A 132 14.83 -6.39 2.81
C CYS A 132 13.90 -5.44 2.07
N VAL A 133 12.60 -5.51 2.34
CA VAL A 133 11.60 -4.68 1.68
C VAL A 133 10.79 -3.93 2.72
N MET A 134 10.65 -2.63 2.54
CA MET A 134 9.82 -1.77 3.38
C MET A 134 8.94 -0.90 2.49
N THR A 135 7.68 -0.71 2.86
CA THR A 135 6.79 0.28 2.22
C THR A 135 6.16 1.16 3.28
N LEU A 136 5.78 2.36 2.89
CA LEU A 136 4.83 3.14 3.68
C LEU A 136 3.43 2.54 3.55
N GLN A 137 2.73 2.48 4.69
CA GLN A 137 1.34 2.12 4.84
C GLN A 137 0.44 3.29 4.47
N ASP A 138 -0.84 2.98 4.33
CA ASP A 138 -1.95 3.89 3.95
C ASP A 138 -2.08 5.14 4.81
N ALA A 139 -1.57 5.08 6.03
CA ALA A 139 -1.55 6.22 6.92
C ALA A 139 -0.76 7.39 6.31
N VAL A 140 0.39 7.15 5.66
CA VAL A 140 1.27 8.24 5.25
C VAL A 140 0.69 9.02 4.07
N ASP A 141 0.19 10.23 4.38
CA ASP A 141 -0.34 11.19 3.43
C ASP A 141 0.68 12.30 3.21
N LEU A 142 1.05 12.53 1.95
CA LEU A 142 2.00 13.59 1.58
C LEU A 142 1.23 14.86 1.18
N PRO A 143 1.82 16.04 1.42
CA PRO A 143 1.31 17.28 0.87
C PRO A 143 1.14 17.19 -0.65
N VAL A 144 0.09 17.81 -1.18
CA VAL A 144 -0.19 17.86 -2.62
C VAL A 144 1.01 18.41 -3.40
N ALA A 145 1.68 19.43 -2.87
CA ALA A 145 2.88 20.00 -3.48
C ALA A 145 4.00 18.96 -3.69
N ALA A 146 4.19 18.03 -2.74
CA ALA A 146 5.13 16.93 -2.88
C ALA A 146 4.60 15.85 -3.85
N THR A 147 3.33 15.45 -3.70
CA THR A 147 2.67 14.45 -4.56
C THR A 147 2.67 14.85 -6.03
N ASN A 148 2.45 16.13 -6.35
CA ASN A 148 2.47 16.69 -7.70
C ASN A 148 3.89 16.76 -8.30
N GLY A 149 4.94 16.50 -7.52
CA GLY A 149 6.28 16.28 -8.04
C GLY A 149 6.39 15.04 -8.93
N TYR A 150 5.49 14.05 -8.74
CA TYR A 150 5.36 12.90 -9.64
C TYR A 150 4.27 13.20 -10.69
N THR A 151 4.69 13.33 -11.95
CA THR A 151 3.86 13.72 -13.09
C THR A 151 3.88 12.62 -14.16
N GLU A 152 3.01 12.73 -15.17
CA GLU A 152 3.07 11.80 -16.30
C GLU A 152 4.42 11.87 -17.06
N ASP A 153 5.07 13.04 -17.10
CA ASP A 153 6.35 13.23 -17.79
C ASP A 153 7.52 12.47 -17.14
N ASN A 154 7.44 12.24 -15.82
CA ASN A 154 8.42 11.42 -15.08
C ASN A 154 7.86 10.05 -14.67
N GLY A 155 6.69 9.71 -15.20
CA GLY A 155 5.93 8.54 -14.84
C GLY A 155 6.46 7.20 -15.35
N ASP A 156 7.57 7.22 -16.09
CA ASP A 156 8.40 6.07 -16.47
C ASP A 156 9.63 5.92 -15.56
N SER A 157 9.71 6.68 -14.47
CA SER A 157 10.79 6.60 -13.49
C SER A 157 10.29 6.09 -12.14
N SER A 158 11.11 5.29 -11.48
CA SER A 158 10.95 4.91 -10.07
C SER A 158 11.66 5.88 -9.11
N SER A 159 12.22 7.00 -9.60
CA SER A 159 12.94 7.96 -8.76
C SER A 159 12.03 8.68 -7.78
N CYS A 160 12.49 8.78 -6.53
CA CYS A 160 11.84 9.60 -5.51
C CYS A 160 12.31 11.06 -5.49
N GLU A 161 13.34 11.44 -6.27
CA GLU A 161 13.86 12.82 -6.25
C GLU A 161 12.80 13.89 -6.59
N PRO A 162 11.88 13.68 -7.56
CA PRO A 162 10.88 14.69 -7.89
C PRO A 162 9.87 14.96 -6.76
N VAL A 163 9.59 13.95 -5.93
CA VAL A 163 8.61 14.03 -4.83
C VAL A 163 9.25 14.48 -3.53
N LEU A 164 10.39 13.86 -3.18
CA LEU A 164 11.02 14.03 -1.87
C LEU A 164 12.17 15.02 -1.87
N GLY A 165 12.74 15.33 -3.04
CA GLY A 165 13.99 16.07 -3.17
C GLY A 165 15.22 15.18 -2.97
N ARG A 166 16.31 15.51 -3.67
CA ARG A 166 17.57 14.74 -3.66
C ARG A 166 18.16 14.59 -2.25
N GLU A 167 18.11 15.64 -1.45
CA GLU A 167 18.70 15.64 -0.11
C GLU A 167 17.96 14.68 0.83
N CYS A 168 16.62 14.69 0.81
CA CYS A 168 15.82 13.72 1.55
C CYS A 168 16.10 12.29 1.11
N VAL A 169 16.10 12.02 -0.21
CA VAL A 169 16.40 10.67 -0.74
C VAL A 169 17.77 10.19 -0.26
N ALA A 170 18.80 11.04 -0.35
CA ALA A 170 20.14 10.70 0.13
C ALA A 170 20.16 10.43 1.65
N ALA A 171 19.49 11.25 2.45
CA ALA A 171 19.41 11.11 3.89
C ALA A 171 18.68 9.82 4.32
N LEU A 172 17.60 9.44 3.63
CA LEU A 172 16.88 8.18 3.88
C LEU A 172 17.75 6.97 3.53
N LEU A 173 18.43 7.00 2.38
CA LEU A 173 19.32 5.91 1.96
C LEU A 173 20.55 5.78 2.88
N ALA A 174 21.05 6.87 3.44
CA ALA A 174 22.19 6.85 4.36
C ALA A 174 21.86 6.24 5.73
N GLN A 175 20.59 6.31 6.16
CA GLN A 175 20.14 5.77 7.45
C GLN A 175 19.99 4.25 7.45
N VAL A 176 19.87 3.63 6.27
CA VAL A 176 19.58 2.20 6.16
C VAL A 176 20.91 1.46 6.14
N PRO A 177 21.23 0.71 7.21
CA PRO A 177 22.45 -0.05 7.21
C PRO A 177 22.37 -1.13 6.13
N LYS A 178 23.53 -1.46 5.55
CA LYS A 178 23.60 -2.59 4.62
C LYS A 178 23.16 -3.86 5.35
N PRO A 179 22.30 -4.71 4.74
CA PRO A 179 21.94 -5.99 5.32
C PRO A 179 23.22 -6.78 5.61
N ARG A 180 23.30 -7.43 6.77
CA ARG A 180 24.44 -8.27 7.15
C ARG A 180 23.93 -9.56 7.75
N GLY A 181 24.46 -10.69 7.30
CA GLY A 181 24.09 -12.00 7.84
C GLY A 181 22.75 -12.48 7.29
N THR A 182 21.83 -12.85 8.17
CA THR A 182 20.54 -13.47 7.81
C THR A 182 19.34 -12.55 7.94
N ASP A 183 19.50 -11.39 8.59
CA ASP A 183 18.39 -10.58 9.02
C ASP A 183 18.48 -9.17 8.44
N CYS A 184 17.33 -8.61 8.10
CA CYS A 184 17.21 -7.22 7.72
C CYS A 184 17.40 -6.31 8.91
N MET A 185 18.39 -5.43 8.81
CA MET A 185 18.53 -4.31 9.71
C MET A 185 17.91 -3.09 9.05
N PHE A 186 16.60 -2.90 9.16
CA PHE A 186 16.04 -1.56 8.90
C PHE A 186 16.28 -0.68 10.13
N PRO A 187 16.52 0.64 9.95
CA PRO A 187 16.66 1.55 11.07
C PRO A 187 15.32 1.56 11.81
N ILE A 188 15.28 0.86 12.94
CA ILE A 188 14.15 0.94 13.84
C ILE A 188 14.20 2.35 14.44
N ARG A 189 13.12 3.12 14.24
CA ARG A 189 12.60 4.20 15.13
C ARG A 189 12.69 5.66 14.66
N THR A 190 13.42 6.03 13.61
CA THR A 190 13.34 7.43 13.13
C THR A 190 12.30 7.50 12.01
N PRO A 191 11.09 8.03 12.28
CA PRO A 191 10.15 8.29 11.21
C PRO A 191 10.75 9.24 10.18
N TRP A 192 10.38 9.04 8.92
CA TRP A 192 10.96 9.82 7.82
C TRP A 192 10.67 11.32 7.93
N SER A 193 9.59 11.71 8.62
CA SER A 193 9.27 13.10 8.95
C SER A 193 10.23 13.73 9.98
N GLU A 194 10.96 12.94 10.77
CA GLU A 194 11.99 13.42 11.70
C GLU A 194 13.37 13.59 11.04
N VAL A 195 13.53 13.13 9.79
CA VAL A 195 14.76 13.34 9.02
C VAL A 195 14.77 14.80 8.54
N PRO A 196 15.75 15.62 8.94
CA PRO A 196 15.71 17.07 8.70
C PRO A 196 15.49 17.45 7.22
N GLU A 197 16.16 16.74 6.32
CA GLU A 197 16.08 16.94 4.87
C GLU A 197 14.71 16.54 4.27
N CYS A 198 13.91 15.78 5.02
CA CYS A 198 12.63 15.22 4.57
C CYS A 198 11.41 15.89 5.22
N ARG A 199 11.61 16.81 6.17
CA ARG A 199 10.54 17.40 6.99
C ARG A 199 9.45 18.05 6.13
N ASP A 200 9.86 18.76 5.10
CA ASP A 200 8.93 19.51 4.25
C ASP A 200 8.16 18.56 3.30
N SER A 201 8.73 17.41 2.96
CA SER A 201 8.12 16.41 2.07
C SER A 201 7.10 15.51 2.78
N PHE A 202 7.34 15.17 4.06
CA PHE A 202 6.45 14.28 4.83
C PHE A 202 5.46 15.02 5.74
N GLY A 203 5.62 16.33 5.94
CA GLY A 203 4.74 17.13 6.81
C GLY A 203 4.68 16.58 8.24
N ALA A 204 3.80 17.11 9.09
CA ALA A 204 3.64 16.68 10.48
C ALA A 204 3.03 15.25 10.65
N PHE A 205 3.14 14.40 9.64
CA PHE A 205 2.54 13.07 9.64
C PHE A 205 3.26 12.11 10.63
N SER A 206 2.45 11.34 11.36
CA SER A 206 2.82 10.54 12.54
C SER A 206 3.65 9.27 12.22
N PRO A 207 4.50 8.76 13.13
CA PRO A 207 5.66 7.91 12.83
C PRO A 207 5.43 6.49 12.28
N TYR A 208 4.22 5.93 12.37
CA TYR A 208 4.06 4.47 12.48
C TYR A 208 3.53 3.77 11.23
N GLY A 209 3.44 4.46 10.10
CA GLY A 209 2.95 3.89 8.85
C GLY A 209 4.00 3.10 8.07
N GLN A 210 4.88 2.29 8.68
CA GLN A 210 5.85 1.49 7.94
C GLN A 210 5.50 0.00 8.03
N SER A 211 5.54 -0.70 6.90
CA SER A 211 5.41 -2.14 6.84
C SER A 211 6.69 -2.73 6.28
N PHE A 212 7.18 -3.81 6.87
CA PHE A 212 8.49 -4.39 6.56
C PHE A 212 8.41 -5.91 6.40
N MET A 213 9.17 -6.44 5.44
CA MET A 213 9.37 -7.87 5.18
C MET A 213 10.85 -8.20 5.06
N ASP A 214 11.27 -9.23 5.80
CA ASP A 214 12.51 -9.95 5.57
C ASP A 214 12.25 -11.16 4.67
N TRP A 215 12.88 -11.21 3.49
CA TRP A 215 12.81 -12.38 2.63
C TRP A 215 14.18 -13.09 2.57
N PRO A 216 14.35 -14.24 3.24
CA PRO A 216 15.62 -14.96 3.23
C PRO A 216 15.88 -15.59 1.87
N LEU A 217 16.90 -15.12 1.13
CA LEU A 217 17.28 -15.69 -0.17
C LEU A 217 18.10 -16.98 -0.04
N ARG A 218 18.69 -17.25 1.15
CA ARG A 218 19.70 -18.29 1.36
C ARG A 218 19.21 -19.74 1.22
N ARG A 219 17.92 -19.97 1.01
CA ARG A 219 17.34 -21.31 0.90
C ARG A 219 16.25 -21.28 -0.16
N ASN A 220 16.19 -22.32 -0.99
CA ASN A 220 14.90 -22.85 -1.42
C ASN A 220 14.06 -22.97 -0.16
N VAL A 221 13.23 -21.96 0.10
CA VAL A 221 12.65 -21.76 1.42
C VAL A 221 11.87 -23.02 1.75
N SER A 222 12.32 -23.63 2.85
CA SER A 222 11.73 -24.80 3.49
C SER A 222 10.22 -24.62 3.60
N ASP A 223 9.53 -25.68 3.21
CA ASP A 223 8.20 -26.10 3.63
C ASP A 223 7.38 -25.02 4.32
N ASP A 224 6.38 -24.52 3.59
CA ASP A 224 5.17 -24.02 4.22
C ASP A 224 4.67 -24.99 5.31
N ARG A 225 3.71 -24.59 6.15
CA ARG A 225 3.05 -25.57 7.06
C ARG A 225 2.52 -26.82 6.31
N ASP A 226 2.40 -26.73 4.99
CA ASP A 226 1.99 -27.78 4.05
C ASP A 226 3.11 -28.34 3.13
N GLY A 227 4.39 -28.02 3.33
CA GLY A 227 5.49 -28.62 2.54
C GLY A 227 5.78 -27.95 1.18
N GLY A 228 5.31 -26.71 0.97
CA GLY A 228 5.52 -25.96 -0.27
C GLY A 228 6.84 -25.16 -0.30
N ARG A 229 7.49 -25.11 -1.46
CA ARG A 229 8.70 -24.30 -1.71
C ARG A 229 8.27 -22.82 -1.86
N ARG A 230 8.64 -21.94 -0.92
CA ARG A 230 8.37 -20.49 -1.07
C ARG A 230 9.41 -19.86 -1.99
N GLU A 231 9.16 -19.92 -3.29
CA GLU A 231 9.95 -19.21 -4.29
C GLU A 231 9.17 -18.00 -4.78
N TRP A 232 9.75 -16.81 -4.66
CA TRP A 232 9.20 -15.62 -5.29
C TRP A 232 9.64 -15.58 -6.75
N LEU A 233 8.68 -15.74 -7.64
CA LEU A 233 8.85 -15.74 -9.09
C LEU A 233 8.51 -14.37 -9.70
N SER A 234 9.03 -14.14 -10.90
CA SER A 234 8.77 -12.93 -11.68
C SER A 234 7.27 -12.69 -11.87
N GLY A 235 6.81 -11.47 -11.57
CA GLY A 235 5.42 -11.03 -11.69
C GLY A 235 4.48 -11.54 -10.59
N GLN A 236 4.98 -12.28 -9.59
CA GLN A 236 4.18 -12.64 -8.43
C GLN A 236 4.05 -11.46 -7.47
N VAL A 237 2.82 -11.26 -6.98
CA VAL A 237 2.52 -10.31 -5.90
C VAL A 237 3.29 -10.72 -4.66
N PHE A 238 3.96 -9.75 -4.03
CA PHE A 238 4.69 -9.94 -2.77
C PHE A 238 4.15 -9.08 -1.64
N TYR A 239 3.34 -8.08 -1.96
CA TYR A 239 2.66 -7.23 -1.00
C TYR A 239 1.21 -7.04 -1.43
N SER A 240 0.31 -7.15 -0.45
CA SER A 240 -1.10 -6.83 -0.62
C SER A 240 -1.60 -6.01 0.56
N ASN A 241 -2.49 -5.08 0.27
CA ASN A 241 -3.23 -4.33 1.26
C ASN A 241 -4.70 -4.26 0.84
N VAL A 242 -5.58 -4.68 1.74
CA VAL A 242 -7.02 -4.76 1.52
C VAL A 242 -7.71 -3.93 2.59
N SER A 243 -8.52 -2.98 2.16
CA SER A 243 -9.29 -2.13 3.06
C SER A 243 -10.37 -2.91 3.79
N LYS A 244 -10.93 -2.30 4.83
CA LYS A 244 -12.24 -2.71 5.32
C LYS A 244 -13.31 -2.45 4.24
N PRO A 245 -14.47 -3.13 4.31
CA PRO A 245 -15.65 -2.77 3.53
C PRO A 245 -16.05 -1.31 3.78
N LEU A 246 -16.33 -0.59 2.70
CA LEU A 246 -16.78 0.81 2.68
C LEU A 246 -18.02 0.93 1.79
N ASP A 247 -18.78 1.99 1.97
CA ASP A 247 -19.90 2.34 1.07
C ASP A 247 -19.38 2.53 -0.36
N GLY A 248 -19.99 1.88 -1.36
CA GLY A 248 -19.58 1.92 -2.77
C GLY A 248 -19.72 3.31 -3.40
N GLY A 249 -20.64 4.13 -2.88
CA GLY A 249 -20.70 5.56 -3.20
C GLY A 249 -19.49 6.34 -2.66
N ASN A 250 -18.80 5.82 -1.66
CA ASN A 250 -17.60 6.39 -1.07
C ASN A 250 -16.32 5.84 -1.71
N SER A 251 -15.98 6.36 -2.89
CA SER A 251 -14.72 6.04 -3.57
C SER A 251 -13.46 6.69 -2.98
N ARG A 252 -13.52 7.31 -1.79
CA ARG A 252 -12.43 8.12 -1.23
C ARG A 252 -11.13 7.33 -1.09
N LEU A 253 -11.20 6.15 -0.46
CA LEU A 253 -10.01 5.35 -0.20
C LEU A 253 -9.39 4.85 -1.51
N TYR A 254 -10.20 4.35 -2.44
CA TYR A 254 -9.75 3.95 -3.78
C TYR A 254 -9.05 5.10 -4.50
N ASN A 255 -9.67 6.29 -4.55
CA ASN A 255 -9.07 7.43 -5.22
C ASN A 255 -7.80 7.90 -4.50
N TYR A 256 -7.74 7.83 -3.17
CA TYR A 256 -6.53 8.16 -2.41
C TYR A 256 -5.40 7.19 -2.74
N MET A 257 -5.66 5.88 -2.76
CA MET A 257 -4.68 4.88 -3.18
C MET A 257 -4.20 5.15 -4.61
N ALA A 258 -5.10 5.53 -5.51
CA ALA A 258 -4.73 5.85 -6.89
C ALA A 258 -3.83 7.09 -6.99
N ASN A 259 -4.01 8.08 -6.11
CA ASN A 259 -3.37 9.39 -6.21
C ASN A 259 -2.21 9.60 -5.24
N ARG A 260 -2.03 8.78 -4.21
CA ARG A 260 -0.87 8.91 -3.31
C ARG A 260 0.41 8.48 -4.02
N VAL A 261 1.55 8.99 -3.55
CA VAL A 261 2.85 8.43 -3.92
C VAL A 261 3.08 7.16 -3.10
N HIS A 262 3.23 6.04 -3.80
CA HIS A 262 3.68 4.80 -3.19
C HIS A 262 5.19 4.82 -3.07
N ILE A 263 5.69 4.65 -1.85
CA ILE A 263 7.13 4.67 -1.57
C ILE A 263 7.56 3.32 -1.02
N MET A 264 8.51 2.69 -1.70
CA MET A 264 9.09 1.41 -1.34
C MET A 264 10.60 1.52 -1.22
N MET A 265 11.15 0.93 -0.18
CA MET A 265 12.58 0.78 0.00
C MET A 265 12.96 -0.70 -0.08
N ILE A 266 13.91 -1.02 -0.95
CA ILE A 266 14.49 -2.36 -1.07
C ILE A 266 15.96 -2.32 -0.68
N SER A 267 16.48 -3.39 -0.08
CA SER A 267 17.90 -3.47 0.27
C SER A 267 18.34 -4.93 0.27
N VAL A 268 19.51 -5.21 -0.29
CA VAL A 268 20.05 -6.57 -0.36
C VAL A 268 21.57 -6.55 -0.35
N GLU A 269 22.16 -7.65 0.10
CA GLU A 269 23.59 -7.94 -0.06
C GLU A 269 23.82 -8.77 -1.33
N LEU A 270 24.55 -8.22 -2.29
CA LEU A 270 24.84 -8.84 -3.58
C LEU A 270 26.21 -9.53 -3.57
N PRO A 271 26.35 -10.67 -4.26
CA PRO A 271 27.66 -11.23 -4.55
C PRO A 271 28.47 -10.29 -5.45
N THR A 272 29.80 -10.42 -5.39
CA THR A 272 30.72 -9.65 -6.22
C THR A 272 31.66 -10.61 -6.96
N GLY A 273 32.42 -10.07 -7.92
CA GLY A 273 33.44 -10.85 -8.63
C GLY A 273 34.66 -11.23 -7.79
N HIS A 274 34.73 -10.79 -6.52
CA HIS A 274 35.83 -11.10 -5.61
C HIS A 274 35.35 -11.92 -4.42
N GLU A 275 36.03 -13.04 -4.17
CA GLU A 275 35.67 -13.94 -3.08
C GLU A 275 35.68 -13.21 -1.73
N GLY A 276 34.61 -13.38 -0.95
CA GLY A 276 34.45 -12.74 0.36
C GLY A 276 34.07 -11.25 0.33
N GLN A 277 33.94 -10.63 -0.84
CA GLN A 277 33.43 -9.27 -0.98
C GLN A 277 31.94 -9.25 -1.33
N ARG A 278 31.25 -8.22 -0.83
CA ARG A 278 29.81 -8.04 -0.98
C ARG A 278 29.50 -6.61 -1.39
N ALA A 279 28.57 -6.46 -2.32
CA ALA A 279 28.04 -5.18 -2.77
C ALA A 279 26.55 -5.07 -2.38
N GLY A 280 25.89 -4.01 -2.84
CA GLY A 280 24.48 -3.77 -2.53
C GLY A 280 24.28 -2.78 -1.37
N GLY A 281 23.00 -2.54 -1.10
CA GLY A 281 22.51 -1.54 -0.17
C GLY A 281 21.10 -1.07 -0.55
N PRO A 282 20.63 0.01 0.09
CA PRO A 282 19.23 0.44 -0.04
C PRO A 282 18.95 1.17 -1.34
N GLU A 283 17.79 0.93 -1.93
CA GLU A 283 17.20 1.71 -3.02
C GLU A 283 15.82 2.19 -2.59
N LEU A 284 15.45 3.38 -3.04
CA LEU A 284 14.16 4.00 -2.73
C LEU A 284 13.42 4.22 -4.03
N LEU A 285 12.22 3.65 -4.11
CA LEU A 285 11.36 3.61 -5.28
C LEU A 285 10.09 4.40 -4.99
N CYS A 286 9.73 5.30 -5.90
CA CYS A 286 8.49 6.06 -5.86
C CYS A 286 7.68 5.85 -7.13
N MET A 287 6.38 5.67 -6.97
CA MET A 287 5.45 5.64 -8.10
C MET A 287 4.10 6.17 -7.67
N ARG A 288 3.45 6.93 -8.55
CA ARG A 288 2.06 7.34 -8.40
C ARG A 288 1.25 6.70 -9.51
N VAL A 289 0.21 5.94 -9.16
CA VAL A 289 -0.53 5.15 -10.16
C VAL A 289 -1.32 6.06 -11.10
N ASN A 290 -2.05 7.04 -10.54
CA ASN A 290 -2.64 8.15 -11.29
C ASN A 290 -1.81 9.42 -11.07
N ALA A 291 -1.02 9.84 -12.06
CA ALA A 291 -0.16 11.01 -11.95
C ALA A 291 -0.82 12.31 -12.45
N THR A 292 -2.16 12.36 -12.51
CA THR A 292 -2.90 13.59 -12.80
C THR A 292 -2.62 14.63 -11.71
N GLU A 293 -2.29 15.85 -12.09
CA GLU A 293 -2.07 16.95 -11.14
C GLU A 293 -3.29 17.15 -10.22
N LEU A 294 -3.04 17.22 -8.91
CA LEU A 294 -4.05 17.46 -7.90
C LEU A 294 -4.14 18.95 -7.58
N PRO A 295 -5.35 19.50 -7.37
CA PRO A 295 -5.48 20.90 -6.97
C PRO A 295 -4.98 21.12 -5.53
N GLU A 296 -4.30 22.22 -5.25
CA GLU A 296 -3.88 22.55 -3.88
C GLU A 296 -5.05 23.14 -3.08
N VAL A 297 -5.91 22.28 -2.54
CA VAL A 297 -7.02 22.69 -1.67
C VAL A 297 -6.83 22.23 -0.24
N ASP A 298 -6.45 23.18 0.60
CA ASP A 298 -6.39 23.04 2.06
C ASP A 298 -7.81 23.23 2.63
N THR A 299 -8.46 22.11 2.94
CA THR A 299 -9.89 22.12 3.30
C THR A 299 -10.12 22.53 4.76
N ASP A 300 -9.16 22.25 5.63
CA ASP A 300 -9.28 22.48 7.07
C ASP A 300 -8.56 23.76 7.54
N GLY A 301 -7.77 24.39 6.66
CA GLY A 301 -7.11 25.66 6.88
C GLY A 301 -5.85 25.56 7.72
N ASP A 302 -5.22 24.39 7.77
CA ASP A 302 -3.98 24.17 8.53
C ASP A 302 -2.71 24.71 7.83
N GLY A 303 -2.86 25.17 6.60
CA GLY A 303 -1.81 25.72 5.75
C GLY A 303 -1.18 24.72 4.79
N VAL A 304 -1.64 23.46 4.76
CA VAL A 304 -1.10 22.38 3.93
C VAL A 304 -2.23 21.56 3.29
N ALA A 305 -2.33 21.59 1.96
CA ALA A 305 -3.25 20.69 1.26
C ALA A 305 -2.68 19.26 1.24
N PHE A 306 -3.40 18.29 1.83
CA PHE A 306 -3.01 16.89 1.78
C PHE A 306 -3.70 16.11 0.65
N THR A 307 -3.11 14.99 0.22
CA THR A 307 -3.63 14.20 -0.89
C THR A 307 -5.01 13.63 -0.55
N TYR A 308 -5.21 13.14 0.68
CA TYR A 308 -6.49 12.56 1.12
C TYR A 308 -7.63 13.58 1.26
N GLU A 309 -7.30 14.86 1.48
CA GLU A 309 -8.25 15.98 1.49
C GLU A 309 -8.66 16.34 0.07
N THR A 310 -7.68 16.58 -0.79
CA THR A 310 -7.91 17.07 -2.16
C THR A 310 -8.69 16.08 -3.02
N VAL A 311 -8.43 14.78 -2.84
CA VAL A 311 -9.12 13.72 -3.55
C VAL A 311 -10.64 13.69 -3.22
N LEU A 312 -11.06 14.26 -2.09
CA LEU A 312 -12.49 14.44 -1.79
C LEU A 312 -13.15 15.52 -2.66
N GLU A 313 -12.45 16.61 -2.96
CA GLU A 313 -13.04 17.76 -3.65
C GLU A 313 -13.08 17.58 -5.17
N SER A 314 -12.14 16.83 -5.75
CA SER A 314 -12.14 16.55 -7.20
C SER A 314 -13.40 15.79 -7.68
N LYS A 315 -14.08 15.07 -6.79
CA LYS A 315 -15.43 14.50 -7.01
C LYS A 315 -16.57 15.36 -6.43
N GLY A 316 -16.23 16.41 -5.69
CA GLY A 316 -17.11 17.35 -4.98
C GLY A 316 -17.59 18.58 -5.78
N ALA A 317 -17.37 18.64 -7.10
CA ALA A 317 -18.10 19.58 -7.97
C ALA A 317 -19.63 19.31 -8.01
N GLN A 318 -20.11 18.30 -7.29
CA GLN A 318 -21.49 18.22 -6.80
C GLN A 318 -21.49 17.84 -5.31
N ILE A 319 -21.45 18.85 -4.44
CA ILE A 319 -22.34 19.09 -3.28
C ILE A 319 -21.69 20.23 -2.49
N PRO A 320 -22.38 21.36 -2.22
CA PRO A 320 -21.81 22.42 -1.40
C PRO A 320 -21.57 21.88 0.02
N LEU A 321 -20.31 21.85 0.45
CA LEU A 321 -19.91 21.68 1.84
C LEU A 321 -20.38 22.89 2.65
N LEU A 322 -21.64 22.86 3.04
CA LEU A 322 -22.22 23.71 4.06
C LEU A 322 -22.98 22.79 5.01
N GLY A 323 -22.36 22.44 6.14
CA GLY A 323 -23.17 22.19 7.34
C GLY A 323 -22.79 21.07 8.31
N TYR A 324 -21.65 20.38 8.22
CA TYR A 324 -21.38 19.30 9.18
C TYR A 324 -20.84 19.74 10.56
N TYR A 325 -20.46 21.02 10.74
CA TYR A 325 -19.96 21.54 12.02
C TYR A 325 -20.95 22.39 12.84
N ARG A 326 -22.21 22.57 12.42
CA ARG A 326 -23.21 23.37 13.17
C ARG A 326 -24.26 22.57 13.94
N SER A 327 -24.36 21.26 13.76
CA SER A 327 -25.42 20.46 14.42
C SER A 327 -25.15 20.19 15.91
N SER A 328 -23.88 20.04 16.32
CA SER A 328 -23.55 19.66 17.70
C SER A 328 -23.78 20.78 18.73
N CYS A 329 -23.67 22.06 18.33
CA CYS A 329 -23.94 23.19 19.23
C CYS A 329 -25.43 23.49 19.40
N LEU A 330 -26.28 23.13 18.43
CA LEU A 330 -27.72 23.39 18.48
C LEU A 330 -28.45 22.38 19.39
N TRP A 331 -27.98 21.13 19.42
CA TRP A 331 -28.48 20.11 20.35
C TRP A 331 -28.06 20.38 21.81
N LEU A 332 -26.85 20.89 22.04
CA LEU A 332 -26.41 21.28 23.39
C LEU A 332 -27.18 22.52 23.92
N ALA A 333 -27.53 23.47 23.05
CA ALA A 333 -28.34 24.64 23.44
C ALA A 333 -29.81 24.26 23.75
N LEU A 334 -30.40 23.32 23.00
CA LEU A 334 -31.76 22.84 23.25
C LEU A 334 -31.88 21.99 24.53
N CYS A 335 -30.85 21.21 24.86
CA CYS A 335 -30.80 20.44 26.11
C CYS A 335 -30.70 21.33 27.35
N PHE A 336 -30.02 22.49 27.28
CA PHE A 336 -29.99 23.44 28.40
C PHE A 336 -31.31 24.21 28.58
N ALA A 337 -32.04 24.49 27.50
CA ALA A 337 -33.35 25.15 27.60
C ALA A 337 -34.44 24.23 28.19
N GLY A 338 -34.37 22.91 27.93
CA GLY A 338 -35.32 21.93 28.48
C GLY A 338 -35.18 21.67 29.98
N VAL A 339 -33.98 21.79 30.54
CA VAL A 339 -33.74 21.56 31.98
C VAL A 339 -34.23 22.75 32.84
N ILE A 340 -34.25 23.97 32.28
CA ILE A 340 -34.74 25.16 32.99
C ILE A 340 -36.28 25.13 33.14
N PHE A 341 -37.00 24.44 32.25
CA PHE A 341 -38.47 24.30 32.34
C PHE A 341 -38.97 23.16 33.23
N LEU A 342 -38.07 22.31 33.75
CA LEU A 342 -38.42 21.18 34.63
C LEU A 342 -38.09 21.43 36.12
N ILE A 343 -37.61 22.63 36.46
CA ILE A 343 -37.22 23.03 37.83
C ILE A 343 -38.09 24.19 38.38
N VAL A 344 -39.24 24.49 37.76
CA VAL A 344 -40.24 25.44 38.31
C VAL A 344 -41.55 24.74 38.62
#